data_AF-A0A418WAS1-F1
#
_entry.id   AF-A0A418WAS1-F1
#
_cell.length_a   1.000
_cell.length_b   1.000
_cell.length_c   1.000
_cell.angle_alpha   90.00
_cell.angle_beta   90.00
_cell.angle_gamma   90.00
#
_symmetry.space_group_name_H-M   'P 1'
#
loop_
_entity.id
_entity.type
_entity.pdbx_description
1 polymer ?
#
loop_
_entity_poly.entity_id
_entity_poly.type
_entity_poly.pdbx_seq_one_letter_code
_entity_poly.pdbx_strand_id
1 'polypeptide(L)'
;MVLNGLQLTITDFVAEVHDTHHPIAVELYYEDQKKTAKLRAGHFLEHRVPKYMGYFERVLARNPKSDSHIFGKSLTYVDLSLFQVVEGLHYAFPRAMKNFAEHYPGLSALRELVRSRPNIARYLASSRRIPFNESGIFRHYPELDRPAP
;
A
#
# COMPACT_ATOMS: atom_id res chain seq x y z
N MET A 1 -1.67 -17.37 -14.17
CA MET A 1 -1.42 -16.19 -15.04
C MET A 1 -1.99 -14.90 -14.43
N VAL A 2 -3.27 -14.86 -14.01
CA VAL A 2 -3.88 -13.63 -13.44
C VAL A 2 -3.24 -13.15 -12.14
N LEU A 3 -3.04 -14.03 -11.14
CA LEU A 3 -2.46 -13.64 -9.84
C LEU A 3 -1.04 -13.05 -9.98
N ASN A 4 -0.20 -13.66 -10.81
CA ASN A 4 1.16 -13.16 -11.03
C ASN A 4 1.16 -11.76 -11.67
N GLY A 5 0.23 -11.49 -12.60
CA GLY A 5 0.07 -10.16 -13.19
C GLY A 5 -0.32 -9.10 -12.15
N LEU A 6 -1.26 -9.42 -11.27
CA LEU A 6 -1.65 -8.53 -10.16
C LEU A 6 -0.47 -8.27 -9.22
N GLN A 7 0.32 -9.30 -8.92
CA GLN A 7 1.50 -9.16 -8.07
C GLN A 7 2.59 -8.28 -8.71
N LEU A 8 2.80 -8.39 -10.03
CA LEU A 8 3.72 -7.50 -10.75
C LEU A 8 3.21 -6.05 -10.72
N THR A 9 1.90 -5.83 -10.83
CA THR A 9 1.32 -4.50 -10.66
C THR A 9 1.54 -3.96 -9.24
N ILE A 10 1.51 -4.82 -8.21
CA ILE A 10 1.87 -4.43 -6.84
C ILE A 10 3.35 -4.07 -6.75
N THR A 11 4.25 -4.82 -7.39
CA THR A 11 5.69 -4.50 -7.36
C THR A 11 5.99 -3.16 -8.01
N ASP A 12 5.30 -2.82 -9.11
CA ASP A 12 5.41 -1.49 -9.72
C ASP A 12 4.96 -0.38 -8.75
N PHE A 13 3.84 -0.60 -8.05
CA PHE A 13 3.37 0.36 -7.04
C PHE A 13 4.35 0.53 -5.88
N VAL A 14 4.93 -0.57 -5.38
CA VAL A 14 5.91 -0.54 -4.30
C VAL A 14 7.18 0.21 -4.71
N ALA A 15 7.61 0.11 -5.97
CA ALA A 15 8.70 0.92 -6.50
C ALA A 15 8.34 2.42 -6.47
N GLU A 16 7.12 2.79 -6.86
CA GLU A 16 6.69 4.20 -6.81
C GLU A 16 6.57 4.75 -5.37
N VAL A 17 6.20 3.90 -4.40
CA VAL A 17 6.28 4.27 -2.97
C VAL A 17 7.73 4.56 -2.57
N HIS A 18 8.68 3.72 -2.98
CA HIS A 18 10.10 3.93 -2.70
C HIS A 18 10.61 5.26 -3.27
N ASP A 19 10.24 5.59 -4.50
CA ASP A 19 10.62 6.85 -5.14
C ASP A 19 10.15 8.11 -4.38
N THR A 20 9.15 7.98 -3.50
CA THR A 20 8.71 9.13 -2.69
C THR A 20 9.81 9.69 -1.79
N HIS A 21 10.79 8.86 -1.38
CA HIS A 21 11.95 9.26 -0.59
C HIS A 21 13.29 9.05 -1.32
N HIS A 22 13.31 8.37 -2.47
CA HIS A 22 14.48 8.26 -3.36
C HIS A 22 14.14 8.62 -4.83
N PRO A 23 13.67 9.84 -5.12
CA PRO A 23 13.15 10.20 -6.45
C PRO A 23 14.18 10.38 -7.56
N ILE A 24 15.47 10.56 -7.22
CA ILE A 24 16.55 10.78 -8.21
C ILE A 24 17.36 9.51 -8.38
N ALA A 25 17.85 8.97 -7.26
CA ALA A 25 18.68 7.78 -7.26
C ALA A 25 18.54 7.03 -5.93
N VAL A 26 18.62 5.70 -5.98
CA VAL A 26 18.36 4.83 -4.82
C VAL A 26 19.53 4.80 -3.83
N GLU A 27 20.72 5.13 -4.29
CA GLU A 27 21.97 5.18 -3.52
C GLU A 27 22.16 6.50 -2.75
N LEU A 28 21.44 7.57 -3.12
CA LEU A 28 21.51 8.86 -2.45
C LEU A 28 20.65 8.86 -1.19
N TYR A 29 21.11 9.54 -0.14
CA TYR A 29 20.32 9.71 1.08
C TYR A 29 19.05 10.52 0.83
N TYR A 30 18.01 10.32 1.65
CA TYR A 30 16.76 11.06 1.54
C TYR A 30 17.00 12.58 1.66
N GLU A 31 17.89 12.95 2.56
CA GLU A 31 18.28 14.32 2.89
C GLU A 31 18.81 15.07 1.66
N ASP A 32 19.55 14.39 0.78
CA ASP A 32 20.17 14.97 -0.43
C ASP A 32 19.14 15.24 -1.55
N GLN A 33 17.98 14.60 -1.50
CA GLN A 33 16.93 14.67 -2.53
C GLN A 33 15.57 15.12 -1.98
N LYS A 34 15.56 15.69 -0.78
CA LYS A 34 14.35 16.08 -0.03
C LYS A 34 13.40 17.02 -0.78
N LYS A 35 13.92 18.00 -1.52
CA LYS A 35 13.10 18.93 -2.32
C LYS A 35 12.34 18.19 -3.42
N THR A 36 13.02 17.32 -4.14
CA THR A 36 12.42 16.49 -5.19
C THR A 36 11.48 15.45 -4.60
N ALA A 37 11.81 14.90 -3.42
CA ALA A 37 10.97 13.94 -2.70
C ALA A 37 9.61 14.54 -2.37
N LYS A 38 9.56 15.80 -1.90
CA LYS A 38 8.30 16.52 -1.65
C LYS A 38 7.42 16.66 -2.91
N LEU A 39 8.03 16.88 -4.07
CA LEU A 39 7.31 16.97 -5.34
C LEU A 39 6.80 15.59 -5.79
N ARG A 40 7.67 14.58 -5.75
CA ARG A 40 7.35 13.20 -6.10
C ARG A 40 6.24 12.64 -5.21
N ALA A 41 6.33 12.82 -3.89
CA ALA A 41 5.32 12.39 -2.93
C ALA A 41 3.97 13.08 -3.17
N GLY A 42 3.96 14.38 -3.47
CA GLY A 42 2.74 15.10 -3.84
C GLY A 42 2.03 14.46 -5.04
N HIS A 43 2.75 14.27 -6.15
CA HIS A 43 2.21 13.64 -7.36
C HIS A 43 1.84 12.16 -7.13
N PHE A 44 2.60 11.44 -6.31
CA PHE A 44 2.31 10.06 -5.93
C PHE A 44 0.96 9.95 -5.22
N LEU A 45 0.73 10.80 -4.20
CA LEU A 45 -0.53 10.82 -3.45
C LEU A 45 -1.71 11.28 -4.31
N GLU A 46 -1.52 12.30 -5.14
CA GLU A 46 -2.60 12.89 -5.94
C GLU A 46 -3.04 11.98 -7.11
N HIS A 47 -2.09 11.30 -7.76
CA HIS A 47 -2.39 10.59 -9.01
C HIS A 47 -2.11 9.10 -8.98
N ARG A 48 -1.11 8.65 -8.21
CA ARG A 48 -0.65 7.26 -8.26
C ARG A 48 -1.44 6.41 -7.28
N VAL A 49 -1.59 6.84 -6.02
CA VAL A 49 -2.42 6.12 -5.05
C VAL A 49 -3.84 5.89 -5.59
N PRO A 50 -4.57 6.90 -6.11
CA PRO A 50 -5.92 6.67 -6.60
C PRO A 50 -5.98 5.75 -7.82
N LYS A 51 -4.98 5.84 -8.71
CA LYS A 51 -4.89 4.96 -9.88
C LYS A 51 -4.76 3.49 -9.48
N TYR A 52 -3.82 3.18 -8.59
CA TYR A 52 -3.56 1.79 -8.18
C TYR A 52 -4.64 1.25 -7.25
N MET A 53 -5.04 2.01 -6.22
CA MET A 53 -6.10 1.58 -5.30
C MET A 53 -7.43 1.42 -6.04
N GLY A 54 -7.78 2.37 -6.91
CA GLY A 54 -8.97 2.25 -7.76
C GLY A 54 -8.90 1.08 -8.75
N TYR A 55 -7.70 0.73 -9.26
CA TYR A 55 -7.53 -0.48 -10.07
C TYR A 55 -7.83 -1.75 -9.27
N PHE A 56 -7.22 -1.93 -8.10
CA PHE A 56 -7.44 -3.12 -7.28
C PHE A 56 -8.86 -3.20 -6.71
N GLU A 57 -9.46 -2.08 -6.35
CA GLU A 57 -10.87 -1.99 -5.95
C GLU A 57 -11.78 -2.54 -7.06
N ARG A 58 -11.55 -2.13 -8.32
CA ARG A 58 -12.30 -2.66 -9.47
C ARG A 58 -12.03 -4.13 -9.75
N VAL A 59 -10.79 -4.60 -9.55
CA VAL A 59 -10.45 -6.03 -9.70
C VAL A 59 -11.22 -6.86 -8.68
N LEU A 60 -11.21 -6.42 -7.41
CA LEU A 60 -11.90 -7.08 -6.31
C LEU A 60 -13.41 -7.11 -6.56
N ALA A 61 -14.02 -5.97 -6.91
CA ALA A 61 -15.46 -5.88 -7.19
C ALA A 61 -15.92 -6.72 -8.39
N ARG A 62 -15.01 -7.07 -9.31
CA ARG A 62 -15.29 -7.89 -10.49
C ARG A 62 -15.02 -9.37 -10.28
N ASN A 63 -14.58 -9.81 -9.09
CA ASN A 63 -14.38 -11.22 -8.83
C ASN A 63 -15.74 -11.94 -8.71
N PRO A 64 -16.12 -12.82 -9.65
CA PRO A 64 -17.45 -13.44 -9.63
C PRO A 64 -17.57 -14.55 -8.57
N LYS A 65 -16.48 -14.89 -7.88
CA LYS A 65 -16.42 -16.02 -6.93
C LYS A 65 -16.35 -15.58 -5.47
N SER A 66 -16.15 -14.29 -5.20
CA SER A 66 -16.07 -13.73 -3.85
C SER A 66 -16.09 -12.21 -3.90
N ASP A 67 -16.73 -11.61 -2.90
CA ASP A 67 -16.68 -10.17 -2.58
C ASP A 67 -15.51 -9.80 -1.64
N SER A 68 -14.76 -10.80 -1.18
CA SER A 68 -13.83 -10.70 -0.05
C SER A 68 -12.37 -11.01 -0.43
N HIS A 69 -12.15 -11.59 -1.60
CA HIS A 69 -10.83 -11.97 -2.10
C HIS A 69 -10.57 -11.34 -3.47
N ILE A 70 -9.32 -10.95 -3.71
CA ILE A 70 -8.93 -10.30 -4.96
C ILE A 70 -9.14 -11.21 -6.18
N PHE A 71 -9.06 -12.54 -5.99
CA PHE A 71 -9.31 -13.51 -7.05
C PHE A 71 -9.75 -14.87 -6.50
N GLY A 72 -10.74 -15.48 -7.13
CA GLY A 72 -11.22 -16.80 -6.73
C GLY A 72 -12.07 -16.77 -5.44
N LYS A 73 -12.10 -17.87 -4.71
CA LYS A 73 -12.95 -18.06 -3.52
C LYS A 73 -12.18 -18.11 -2.20
N SER A 74 -10.87 -17.89 -2.25
CA SER A 74 -9.98 -18.13 -1.11
C SER A 74 -8.79 -17.19 -1.14
N LEU A 75 -8.24 -16.91 0.04
CA LEU A 75 -7.01 -16.14 0.21
C LEU A 75 -5.90 -16.60 -0.73
N THR A 76 -5.23 -15.61 -1.32
CA THR A 76 -4.01 -15.76 -2.11
C THR A 76 -2.90 -14.87 -1.56
N TYR A 77 -1.68 -15.05 -2.06
CA TYR A 77 -0.56 -14.18 -1.69
C TYR A 77 -0.77 -12.73 -2.15
N VAL A 78 -1.60 -12.48 -3.17
CA VAL A 78 -1.93 -11.11 -3.62
C VAL A 78 -2.76 -10.38 -2.57
N ASP A 79 -3.70 -11.07 -1.89
CA ASP A 79 -4.45 -10.48 -0.78
C ASP A 79 -3.51 -10.08 0.38
N LEU A 80 -2.50 -10.91 0.67
CA LEU A 80 -1.49 -10.62 1.68
C LEU A 80 -0.61 -9.41 1.29
N SER A 81 -0.22 -9.32 0.01
CA SER A 81 0.52 -8.18 -0.52
C SER A 81 -0.29 -6.89 -0.45
N LEU A 82 -1.57 -6.92 -0.84
CA LEU A 82 -2.45 -5.75 -0.75
C LEU A 82 -2.66 -5.31 0.70
N PHE A 83 -2.85 -6.25 1.62
CA PHE A 83 -2.88 -5.94 3.06
C PHE A 83 -1.61 -5.19 3.50
N GLN A 84 -0.43 -5.68 3.13
CA GLN A 84 0.84 -5.04 3.50
C GLN A 84 1.00 -3.65 2.87
N VAL A 85 0.57 -3.48 1.62
CA VAL A 85 0.58 -2.19 0.93
C VAL A 85 -0.31 -1.18 1.64
N VAL A 86 -1.54 -1.56 1.98
CA VAL A 86 -2.48 -0.65 2.65
C VAL A 86 -1.98 -0.30 4.06
N GLU A 87 -1.48 -1.28 4.82
CA GLU A 87 -0.82 -1.02 6.11
C GLU A 87 0.34 -0.03 5.99
N GLY A 88 1.18 -0.21 4.97
CA GLY A 88 2.33 0.65 4.71
C GLY A 88 1.93 2.07 4.32
N LEU A 89 0.90 2.23 3.48
CA LEU A 89 0.37 3.55 3.12
C LEU A 89 -0.19 4.28 4.34
N HIS A 90 -0.95 3.60 5.20
CA HIS A 90 -1.47 4.21 6.44
C HIS A 90 -0.35 4.64 7.40
N TYR A 91 0.77 3.93 7.42
CA TYR A 91 1.94 4.33 8.20
C TYR A 91 2.69 5.51 7.56
N ALA A 92 3.00 5.43 6.27
CA ALA A 92 3.84 6.42 5.60
C ALA A 92 3.10 7.76 5.39
N PHE A 93 1.81 7.71 5.07
CA PHE A 93 0.99 8.87 4.68
C PHE A 93 -0.35 8.92 5.45
N PRO A 94 -0.33 8.97 6.80
CA PRO A 94 -1.55 8.88 7.61
C PRO A 94 -2.58 9.97 7.30
N ARG A 95 -2.15 11.19 6.93
CA ARG A 95 -3.06 12.29 6.58
C ARG A 95 -3.72 12.04 5.23
N ALA A 96 -2.96 11.59 4.24
CA ALA A 96 -3.50 11.24 2.93
C ALA A 96 -4.46 10.06 3.00
N MET A 97 -4.21 9.10 3.90
CA MET A 97 -5.00 7.87 4.02
C MET A 97 -6.21 8.00 4.95
N LYS A 98 -6.51 9.20 5.46
CA LYS A 98 -7.59 9.41 6.44
C LYS A 98 -8.96 8.89 5.97
N ASN A 99 -9.32 9.14 4.72
CA ASN A 99 -10.61 8.76 4.14
C ASN A 99 -10.50 7.48 3.27
N PHE A 100 -9.48 6.65 3.50
CA PHE A 100 -9.20 5.49 2.63
C PHE A 100 -10.39 4.53 2.52
N ALA A 101 -11.05 4.22 3.64
CA ALA A 101 -12.17 3.29 3.68
C ALA A 101 -13.43 3.82 2.96
N GLU A 102 -13.58 5.14 2.86
CA GLU A 102 -14.67 5.77 2.11
C GLU A 102 -14.44 5.65 0.60
N HIS A 103 -13.19 5.82 0.14
CA HIS A 103 -12.83 5.74 -1.27
C HIS A 103 -12.62 4.31 -1.79
N TYR A 104 -12.13 3.40 -0.95
CA TYR A 104 -11.77 2.02 -1.30
C TYR A 104 -12.34 1.01 -0.29
N PRO A 105 -13.68 0.90 -0.18
CA PRO A 105 -14.33 0.08 0.84
C PRO A 105 -13.98 -1.42 0.72
N GLY A 106 -13.86 -1.94 -0.51
CA GLY A 106 -13.48 -3.34 -0.76
C GLY A 106 -12.06 -3.65 -0.32
N LEU A 107 -11.10 -2.78 -0.63
CA LEU A 107 -9.73 -2.91 -0.12
C LEU A 107 -9.66 -2.78 1.41
N SER A 108 -10.47 -1.90 2.01
CA SER A 108 -10.59 -1.81 3.47
C SER A 108 -11.14 -3.10 4.07
N ALA A 109 -12.16 -3.70 3.47
CA ALA A 109 -12.71 -4.99 3.90
C ALA A 109 -11.69 -6.13 3.75
N LEU A 110 -10.96 -6.20 2.63
CA LEU A 110 -9.88 -7.16 2.40
C LEU A 110 -8.79 -7.04 3.47
N ARG A 111 -8.39 -5.81 3.82
CA ARG A 111 -7.40 -5.55 4.86
C ARG A 111 -7.83 -6.14 6.20
N GLU A 112 -9.07 -5.93 6.62
CA GLU A 112 -9.57 -6.45 7.90
C GLU A 112 -9.78 -7.98 7.86
N LEU A 113 -10.22 -8.52 6.73
CA LEU A 113 -10.30 -9.96 6.52
C LEU A 113 -8.92 -10.62 6.67
N VAL A 114 -7.87 -10.04 6.08
CA VAL A 114 -6.50 -10.57 6.22
C VAL A 114 -6.00 -10.41 7.65
N ARG A 115 -6.19 -9.23 8.27
CA ARG A 115 -5.76 -8.94 9.65
C ARG A 115 -6.33 -9.92 10.66
N SER A 116 -7.62 -10.26 10.52
CA SER A 116 -8.36 -11.09 11.47
C SER A 116 -8.04 -12.59 11.39
N ARG A 117 -7.29 -13.05 10.38
CA ARG A 117 -6.96 -14.48 10.25
C ARG A 117 -6.11 -14.93 11.45
N PRO A 118 -6.42 -16.07 12.10
CA PRO A 118 -5.75 -16.45 13.36
C PRO A 118 -4.22 -16.48 13.29
N ASN A 119 -3.66 -17.05 12.21
CA ASN A 119 -2.21 -17.12 12.04
C ASN A 119 -1.58 -15.76 11.70
N ILE A 120 -2.30 -14.89 10.98
CA ILE A 120 -1.84 -13.54 10.67
C ILE A 120 -1.91 -12.70 11.95
N ALA A 121 -3.05 -12.63 12.64
CA ALA A 121 -3.21 -11.93 13.91
C ALA A 121 -2.11 -12.31 14.93
N ARG A 122 -1.84 -13.61 15.08
CA ARG A 122 -0.75 -14.11 15.93
C ARG A 122 0.63 -13.65 15.48
N TYR A 123 0.90 -13.61 14.17
CA TYR A 123 2.15 -13.04 13.65
C TYR A 123 2.22 -11.54 13.89
N LEU A 124 1.13 -10.79 13.66
CA LEU A 124 1.08 -9.35 13.83
C LEU A 124 1.32 -8.91 15.28
N ALA A 125 0.93 -9.73 16.25
CA ALA A 125 1.17 -9.52 17.68
C ALA A 125 2.53 -10.05 18.18
N SER A 126 3.30 -10.73 17.32
CA SER A 126 4.59 -11.33 17.71
C SER A 126 5.77 -10.39 17.46
N SER A 127 6.86 -10.60 18.21
CA SER A 127 8.14 -9.92 17.98
C SER A 127 8.77 -10.17 16.60
N ARG A 128 8.26 -11.14 15.84
CA ARG A 128 8.72 -11.42 14.46
C ARG A 128 8.23 -10.36 13.47
N ARG A 129 7.12 -9.67 13.75
CA ARG A 129 6.68 -8.55 12.91
C ARG A 129 7.51 -7.33 13.25
N ILE A 130 8.47 -7.02 12.38
CA ILE A 130 9.23 -5.77 12.45
C ILE A 130 8.25 -4.60 12.23
N PRO A 131 8.19 -3.60 13.13
CA PRO A 131 7.38 -2.40 12.93
C PRO A 131 7.86 -1.62 11.70
N PHE A 132 6.95 -0.89 11.06
CA PHE A 132 7.37 0.10 10.07
C PHE A 132 8.30 1.14 10.71
N ASN A 133 9.27 1.58 9.93
CA ASN A 133 10.33 2.50 10.34
C ASN A 133 10.95 3.15 9.08
N GLU A 134 11.91 4.05 9.28
CA GLU A 134 12.57 4.80 8.19
C GLU A 134 13.72 4.05 7.51
N SER A 135 13.91 2.76 7.81
CA SER A 135 14.86 1.88 7.12
C SER A 135 14.18 0.94 6.11
N GLY A 136 12.85 1.01 5.99
CA GLY A 136 12.06 0.20 5.04
C GLY A 136 11.64 0.96 3.79
N ILE A 137 10.65 0.39 3.08
CA ILE A 137 10.04 1.02 1.89
C ILE A 137 8.96 2.04 2.28
N PHE A 138 8.12 1.71 3.25
CA PHE A 138 7.11 2.66 3.76
C PHE A 138 7.74 3.48 4.87
N ARG A 139 8.18 4.70 4.55
CA ARG A 139 8.80 5.63 5.50
C ARG A 139 7.87 6.80 5.79
N HIS A 140 7.72 7.14 7.06
CA HIS A 140 6.89 8.27 7.46
C HIS A 140 7.76 9.52 7.61
N TYR A 141 7.70 10.40 6.61
CA TYR A 141 8.27 11.74 6.67
C TYR A 141 7.12 12.75 6.63
N PRO A 142 6.82 13.46 7.73
CA PRO A 142 5.64 14.34 7.83
C PRO A 142 5.52 15.38 6.71
N GLU A 143 6.65 15.84 6.18
CA GLU A 143 6.74 16.81 5.08
C GLU A 143 6.42 16.22 3.70
N LEU A 144 6.36 14.90 3.57
CA LEU A 144 5.92 14.20 2.35
C LEU A 144 4.42 13.87 2.40
N ASP A 145 3.82 13.86 3.59
CA ASP A 145 2.41 13.52 3.80
C ASP A 145 1.51 14.75 3.67
N ARG A 146 0.62 14.72 2.67
CA ARG A 146 -0.35 15.78 2.38
C ARG A 146 -1.76 15.27 2.69
N PRO A 147 -2.71 16.13 3.10
CA PRO A 147 -4.10 15.72 3.25
C PRO A 147 -4.64 15.09 1.96
N ALA A 148 -5.56 14.14 2.09
CA ALA A 148 -6.33 13.67 0.96
C ALA A 148 -6.99 14.87 0.26
N PRO A 149 -6.98 14.93 -1.09
CA PRO A 149 -7.79 15.91 -1.82
C PRO A 149 -9.28 15.71 -1.54
#